data_AF-A0A150GMT7-F1
#
_entry.id   AF-A0A150GMT7-F1
#
_cell.length_a   1.000
_cell.length_b   1.000
_cell.length_c   1.000
_cell.angle_alpha   90.00
_cell.angle_beta   90.00
_cell.angle_gamma   90.00
#
_symmetry.space_group_name_H-M   'P 1'
#
loop_
_entity.id
_entity.type
_entity.pdbx_description
1 polymer ?
#
loop_
_entity_poly.entity_id
_entity_poly.type
_entity_poly.pdbx_seq_one_letter_code
_entity_poly.pdbx_strand_id
1 'polypeptide(L)'
;MEAPEKEVDVNVINAASALPNVWLPELVERFASFLHPNVVICTLRRVNKATAEQFRGRSEFGNVRLSQPVPPHAIAARWSTPGAMRDLTLAQRKELLRLTAASGMQANLEVALEAVGFIPAPEQLSALCKEAASAGHVDAILCLLNFGRTLGSAVGTGCCEVVQEWLVEQGCPMPFFAHS
;
A
#
# COMPACT_ATOMS: atom_id res chain seq x y z
N MET A 1 16.60 -64.58 -42.78
CA MET A 1 16.07 -63.36 -43.44
C MET A 1 15.49 -62.54 -42.30
N GLU A 2 16.37 -61.79 -41.68
CA GLU A 2 16.19 -61.12 -40.38
C GLU A 2 15.85 -59.66 -40.70
N ALA A 3 14.68 -59.20 -40.27
CA ALA A 3 14.24 -57.82 -40.48
C ALA A 3 14.89 -56.94 -39.41
N PRO A 4 15.44 -55.76 -39.75
CA PRO A 4 16.09 -54.92 -38.76
C PRO A 4 15.05 -54.22 -37.90
N GLU A 5 15.15 -54.41 -36.59
CA GLU A 5 14.48 -53.60 -35.59
C GLU A 5 14.98 -52.15 -35.75
N LYS A 6 14.09 -51.26 -36.17
CA LYS A 6 14.35 -49.82 -36.12
C LYS A 6 14.28 -49.40 -34.65
N GLU A 7 15.44 -49.25 -34.02
CA GLU A 7 15.60 -48.38 -32.86
C GLU A 7 15.06 -46.99 -33.25
N VAL A 8 13.88 -46.67 -32.74
CA VAL A 8 13.40 -45.30 -32.70
C VAL A 8 14.14 -44.67 -31.54
N ASP A 9 15.18 -43.89 -31.86
CA ASP A 9 15.80 -42.95 -30.94
C ASP A 9 14.70 -42.00 -30.45
N VAL A 10 14.09 -42.36 -29.31
CA VAL A 10 13.31 -41.43 -28.51
C VAL A 10 14.35 -40.49 -27.94
N ASN A 11 14.65 -39.46 -28.73
CA ASN A 11 15.41 -38.31 -28.28
C ASN A 11 14.57 -37.66 -27.18
N VAL A 12 14.79 -38.14 -25.96
CA VAL A 12 14.36 -37.53 -24.71
C VAL A 12 15.13 -36.22 -24.65
N ILE A 13 14.66 -35.22 -25.39
CA ILE A 13 15.08 -33.84 -25.23
C ILE A 13 14.42 -33.37 -23.93
N ASN A 14 15.04 -33.82 -22.85
CA ASN A 14 14.89 -33.30 -21.52
C ASN A 14 15.56 -31.93 -21.50
N ALA A 15 14.83 -30.93 -21.97
CA ALA A 15 15.02 -29.55 -21.58
C ALA A 15 13.63 -28.95 -21.63
N ALA A 16 13.05 -28.67 -20.48
CA ALA A 16 12.00 -27.66 -20.39
C ALA A 16 12.57 -26.43 -21.10
N SER A 17 12.16 -26.22 -22.35
CA SER A 17 12.54 -25.07 -23.14
C SER A 17 12.19 -23.87 -22.28
N ALA A 18 13.20 -23.18 -21.75
CA ALA A 18 12.96 -21.97 -20.98
C ALA A 18 12.06 -21.11 -21.85
N LEU A 19 10.84 -20.85 -21.37
CA LEU A 19 9.87 -20.05 -22.11
C LEU A 19 10.60 -18.79 -22.59
N PRO A 20 10.40 -18.34 -23.84
CA PRO A 20 11.05 -17.14 -24.33
C PRO A 20 10.82 -16.03 -23.32
N ASN A 21 11.90 -15.43 -22.83
CA ASN A 21 11.80 -14.42 -21.78
C ASN A 21 11.10 -13.18 -22.36
N VAL A 22 9.77 -13.13 -22.18
CA VAL A 22 8.91 -12.02 -22.63
C VAL A 22 9.31 -10.72 -21.92
N TRP A 23 10.02 -10.81 -20.80
CA TRP A 23 10.61 -9.68 -20.07
C TRP A 23 11.94 -9.22 -20.70
N LEU A 24 11.82 -8.63 -21.89
CA LEU A 24 12.91 -7.89 -22.53
C LEU A 24 13.20 -6.60 -21.74
N PRO A 25 14.48 -6.22 -21.50
CA PRO A 25 14.82 -5.03 -20.74
C PRO A 25 14.16 -3.75 -21.25
N GLU A 26 14.04 -3.58 -22.57
CA GLU A 26 13.45 -2.40 -23.20
C GLU A 26 11.94 -2.31 -22.93
N LEU A 27 11.26 -3.46 -22.90
CA LEU A 27 9.84 -3.52 -22.57
C LEU A 27 9.61 -3.19 -21.08
N VAL A 28 10.49 -3.70 -20.21
CA VAL A 28 10.47 -3.41 -18.77
C VAL A 28 10.70 -1.92 -18.49
N GLU A 29 11.65 -1.26 -19.18
CA GLU A 29 11.82 0.21 -19.08
C GLU A 29 10.57 0.94 -19.54
N ARG A 30 9.99 0.51 -20.66
CA ARG A 30 8.79 1.15 -21.20
C ARG A 30 7.64 1.06 -20.20
N PHE A 31 7.42 -0.10 -19.56
CA PHE A 31 6.43 -0.21 -18.48
C PHE A 31 6.78 0.70 -17.30
N ALA A 32 8.02 0.72 -16.84
CA ALA A 32 8.42 1.57 -15.73
C ALA A 32 8.18 3.06 -15.98
N SER A 33 8.36 3.54 -17.22
CA SER A 33 8.09 4.95 -17.59
C SER A 33 6.64 5.40 -17.44
N PHE A 34 5.69 4.45 -17.44
CA PHE A 34 4.25 4.74 -17.23
C PHE A 34 3.80 4.48 -15.79
N LEU A 35 4.66 3.91 -14.94
CA LEU A 35 4.30 3.53 -13.59
C LEU A 35 4.79 4.56 -12.58
N HIS A 36 4.00 4.77 -11.53
CA HIS A 36 4.45 5.55 -10.38
C HIS A 36 5.69 4.88 -9.73
N PRO A 37 6.69 5.63 -9.26
CA PRO A 37 7.93 5.05 -8.70
C PRO A 37 7.69 4.02 -7.60
N ASN A 38 6.72 4.24 -6.71
CA ASN A 38 6.37 3.25 -5.68
C ASN A 38 5.88 1.93 -6.28
N VAL A 39 5.18 1.94 -7.43
CA VAL A 39 4.73 0.72 -8.11
C VAL A 39 5.92 0.00 -8.74
N VAL A 40 6.87 0.74 -9.31
CA VAL A 40 8.11 0.15 -9.84
C VAL A 40 8.88 -0.55 -8.73
N ILE A 41 9.09 0.12 -7.60
CA ILE A 41 9.82 -0.43 -6.45
C ILE A 41 9.11 -1.63 -5.83
N CYS A 42 7.80 -1.48 -5.54
CA CYS A 42 7.05 -2.45 -4.77
C CYS A 42 6.54 -3.64 -5.60
N THR A 43 6.37 -3.46 -6.91
CA THR A 43 5.78 -4.49 -7.79
C THR A 43 6.77 -4.90 -8.87
N LEU A 44 7.13 -4.00 -9.79
CA LEU A 44 7.87 -4.37 -11.00
C LEU A 44 9.27 -4.91 -10.69
N ARG A 45 10.01 -4.24 -9.80
CA ARG A 45 11.35 -4.64 -9.34
C ARG A 45 11.34 -5.99 -8.63
N ARG A 46 10.20 -6.45 -8.12
CA ARG A 46 10.06 -7.72 -7.39
C ARG A 46 9.70 -8.91 -8.28
N VAL A 47 9.41 -8.70 -9.57
CA VAL A 47 8.94 -9.76 -10.48
C VAL A 47 10.02 -10.82 -10.73
N ASN A 48 11.27 -10.43 -11.00
CA ASN A 48 12.38 -11.36 -11.16
C ASN A 48 13.75 -10.70 -10.86
N LYS A 49 14.80 -11.52 -10.78
CA LYS A 49 16.17 -11.07 -10.45
C LYS A 49 16.76 -10.11 -11.49
N ALA A 50 16.50 -10.32 -12.78
CA ALA A 50 16.99 -9.45 -13.85
C ALA A 50 16.37 -8.06 -13.78
N THR A 51 15.05 -7.98 -13.58
CA THR A 51 14.32 -6.72 -13.35
C THR A 51 14.78 -6.03 -12.07
N ALA A 52 15.09 -6.80 -11.01
CA ALA A 52 15.64 -6.24 -9.78
C ALA A 52 17.02 -5.59 -9.97
N GLU A 53 17.86 -6.17 -10.83
CA GLU A 53 19.17 -5.63 -11.21
C GLU A 53 19.04 -4.37 -12.07
N GLN A 54 18.15 -4.39 -13.05
CA GLN A 54 17.94 -3.29 -14.00
C GLN A 54 17.63 -1.95 -13.31
N PHE A 55 16.84 -1.98 -12.23
CA PHE A 55 16.47 -0.80 -11.44
C PHE A 55 17.37 -0.55 -10.23
N ARG A 56 18.40 -1.38 -9.98
CA ARG A 56 19.29 -1.21 -8.83
C ARG A 56 20.12 0.06 -9.00
N GLY A 57 20.31 0.80 -7.89
CA GLY A 57 21.17 1.98 -7.85
C GLY A 57 20.56 3.25 -8.48
N ARG A 58 19.39 3.17 -9.12
CA ARG A 58 18.69 4.36 -9.63
C ARG A 58 18.07 5.14 -8.47
N SER A 59 18.40 6.43 -8.38
CA SER A 59 17.93 7.30 -7.29
C SER A 59 16.40 7.45 -7.27
N GLU A 60 15.77 7.44 -8.45
CA GLU A 60 14.30 7.48 -8.61
C GLU A 60 13.59 6.26 -8.00
N PHE A 61 14.27 5.12 -7.89
CA PHE A 61 13.73 3.86 -7.33
C PHE A 61 14.44 3.44 -6.03
N GLY A 62 15.11 4.38 -5.37
CA GLY A 62 15.91 4.12 -4.17
C GLY A 62 15.06 3.86 -2.93
N ASN A 63 13.97 4.62 -2.75
CA ASN A 63 13.14 4.58 -1.54
C ASN A 63 11.66 4.77 -1.86
N VAL A 64 10.81 4.03 -1.13
CA VAL A 64 9.34 4.20 -1.18
C VAL A 64 8.95 5.50 -0.49
N ARG A 65 8.17 6.35 -1.18
CA ARG A 65 7.63 7.60 -0.64
C ARG A 65 6.23 7.34 -0.10
N LEU A 66 6.08 7.23 1.22
CA LEU A 66 4.80 6.89 1.86
C LEU A 66 3.72 7.96 1.73
N SER A 67 4.08 9.23 1.52
CA SER A 67 3.13 10.32 1.22
C SER A 67 2.56 10.28 -0.19
N GLN A 68 2.99 9.32 -1.02
CA GLN A 68 2.51 9.10 -2.37
C GLN A 68 1.83 7.73 -2.44
N PRO A 69 0.94 7.48 -3.41
CA PRO A 69 0.27 6.19 -3.52
C PRO A 69 1.26 5.01 -3.52
N VAL A 70 1.07 4.08 -2.59
CA VAL A 70 1.81 2.82 -2.47
C VAL A 70 0.86 1.67 -2.74
N PRO A 71 1.24 0.65 -3.54
CA PRO A 71 0.40 -0.54 -3.73
C PRO A 71 0.01 -1.22 -2.41
N PRO A 72 -1.28 -1.53 -2.17
CA PRO A 72 -1.76 -2.08 -0.90
C PRO A 72 -1.07 -3.36 -0.44
N HIS A 73 -0.77 -4.26 -1.38
CA HIS A 73 -0.06 -5.51 -1.06
C HIS A 73 1.32 -5.26 -0.43
N ALA A 74 1.99 -4.15 -0.77
CA ALA A 74 3.32 -3.84 -0.25
C ALA A 74 3.27 -3.30 1.17
N ILE A 75 2.24 -2.50 1.48
CA ILE A 75 1.97 -2.01 2.83
C ILE A 75 1.56 -3.16 3.75
N ALA A 76 0.61 -4.00 3.32
CA ALA A 76 0.19 -5.19 4.06
C ALA A 76 1.37 -6.12 4.34
N ALA A 77 2.18 -6.44 3.32
CA ALA A 77 3.35 -7.30 3.49
C ALA A 77 4.37 -6.73 4.52
N ARG A 78 4.48 -5.41 4.62
CA ARG A 78 5.45 -4.79 5.53
C ARG A 78 4.92 -4.58 6.95
N TRP A 79 3.64 -4.25 7.11
CA TRP A 79 3.09 -3.77 8.39
C TRP A 79 2.10 -4.72 9.06
N SER A 80 1.54 -5.69 8.34
CA SER A 80 0.62 -6.68 8.93
C SER A 80 1.30 -7.80 9.71
N THR A 81 2.64 -7.85 9.73
CA THR A 81 3.37 -8.91 10.47
C THR A 81 3.47 -8.55 11.96
N PRO A 82 3.23 -9.49 12.89
CA PRO A 82 3.41 -9.25 14.31
C PRO A 82 4.80 -8.72 14.64
N GLY A 83 4.85 -7.52 15.22
CA GLY A 83 6.09 -6.87 15.59
C GLY A 83 6.75 -6.03 14.48
N ALA A 84 6.11 -5.83 13.33
CA ALA A 84 6.61 -4.95 12.26
C ALA A 84 6.91 -3.52 12.73
N MET A 85 6.26 -3.06 13.80
CA MET A 85 6.46 -1.73 14.38
C MET A 85 7.44 -1.70 15.57
N ARG A 86 8.02 -2.83 15.99
CA ARG A 86 8.88 -2.91 17.20
C ARG A 86 10.07 -1.96 17.13
N ASP A 87 10.66 -1.81 15.95
CA ASP A 87 11.83 -0.96 15.75
C ASP A 87 11.48 0.53 15.54
N LEU A 88 10.19 0.87 15.48
CA LEU A 88 9.72 2.24 15.29
C LEU A 88 9.34 2.90 16.62
N THR A 89 9.89 4.09 16.85
CA THR A 89 9.48 4.96 17.96
C THR A 89 8.04 5.45 17.79
N LEU A 90 7.40 5.88 18.88
CA LEU A 90 6.04 6.43 18.80
C LEU A 90 5.93 7.62 17.82
N ALA A 91 6.95 8.48 17.77
CA ALA A 91 7.00 9.59 16.83
C ALA A 91 7.03 9.11 15.37
N GLN A 92 7.82 8.08 15.05
CA GLN A 92 7.87 7.49 13.72
C GLN A 92 6.55 6.82 13.32
N ARG A 93 5.85 6.17 14.27
CA ARG A 93 4.55 5.56 13.99
C ARG A 93 3.45 6.62 13.74
N LYS A 94 3.49 7.74 14.47
CA LYS A 94 2.61 8.90 14.19
C LYS A 94 2.88 9.47 12.80
N GLU A 95 4.15 9.63 12.43
CA GLU A 95 4.53 10.13 11.12
C GLU A 95 4.12 9.16 10.00
N LEU A 96 4.24 7.85 10.22
CA LEU A 96 3.76 6.83 9.30
C LEU A 96 2.27 6.98 9.02
N LEU A 97 1.43 7.19 10.05
CA LEU A 97 0.00 7.47 9.86
C LEU A 97 -0.24 8.75 9.08
N ARG A 98 0.49 9.83 9.40
CA ARG A 98 0.37 11.12 8.71
C ARG A 98 0.69 11.00 7.22
N LEU A 99 1.81 10.37 6.90
CA LEU A 99 2.22 10.13 5.51
C LEU A 99 1.21 9.24 4.77
N THR A 100 0.70 8.20 5.44
CA THR A 100 -0.28 7.29 4.83
C THR A 100 -1.62 7.99 4.57
N ALA A 101 -2.09 8.83 5.50
CA ALA A 101 -3.27 9.66 5.30
C ALA A 101 -3.08 10.66 4.13
N ALA A 102 -1.90 11.30 4.06
CA ALA A 102 -1.55 12.20 2.96
C ALA A 102 -1.43 11.51 1.60
N SER A 103 -1.26 10.17 1.55
CA SER A 103 -1.22 9.41 0.29
C SER A 103 -2.59 9.13 -0.31
N GLY A 104 -3.65 9.27 0.49
CA GLY A 104 -5.04 9.00 0.09
C GLY A 104 -5.43 7.53 -0.07
N MET A 105 -4.51 6.59 0.15
CA MET A 105 -4.78 5.17 -0.04
C MET A 105 -5.50 4.57 1.17
N GLN A 106 -6.84 4.51 1.13
CA GLN A 106 -7.68 3.97 2.22
C GLN A 106 -7.19 2.61 2.74
N ALA A 107 -6.96 1.63 1.85
CA ALA A 107 -6.50 0.30 2.26
C ALA A 107 -5.16 0.33 3.02
N ASN A 108 -4.27 1.27 2.69
CA ASN A 108 -3.01 1.43 3.41
C ASN A 108 -3.24 2.07 4.78
N LEU A 109 -4.18 3.02 4.85
CA LEU A 109 -4.52 3.73 6.06
C LEU A 109 -5.16 2.80 7.11
N GLU A 110 -6.05 1.91 6.67
CA GLU A 110 -6.64 0.87 7.53
C GLU A 110 -5.55 -0.03 8.13
N VAL A 111 -4.66 -0.57 7.29
CA VAL A 111 -3.53 -1.39 7.75
C VAL A 111 -2.62 -0.60 8.70
N ALA A 112 -2.36 0.67 8.42
CA ALA A 112 -1.53 1.51 9.28
C ALA A 112 -2.19 1.74 10.65
N LEU A 113 -3.49 2.05 10.69
CA LEU A 113 -4.26 2.27 11.92
C LEU A 113 -4.24 1.03 12.82
N GLU A 114 -4.36 -0.16 12.24
CA GLU A 114 -4.25 -1.42 12.97
C GLU A 114 -2.81 -1.69 13.47
N ALA A 115 -1.82 -1.38 12.65
CA ALA A 115 -0.44 -1.76 12.92
C ALA A 115 0.29 -0.84 13.92
N VAL A 116 -0.05 0.45 14.00
CA VAL A 116 0.72 1.42 14.82
C VAL A 116 0.76 1.09 16.32
N GLY A 117 -0.19 0.29 16.82
CA GLY A 117 -0.19 -0.18 18.21
C GLY A 117 -0.46 0.92 19.24
N PHE A 118 -1.11 2.00 18.83
CA PHE A 118 -1.67 3.01 19.73
C PHE A 118 -2.99 3.54 19.15
N ILE A 119 -3.84 4.10 20.00
CA ILE A 119 -5.09 4.74 19.60
C ILE A 119 -4.82 6.24 19.41
N PRO A 120 -4.97 6.79 18.19
CA PRO A 120 -4.87 8.23 17.96
C PRO A 120 -5.88 9.02 18.78
N ALA A 121 -5.41 10.06 19.46
CA ALA A 121 -6.28 10.99 20.19
C ALA A 121 -7.13 11.83 19.20
N PRO A 122 -8.26 12.42 19.63
CA PRO A 122 -9.12 13.23 18.76
C PRO A 122 -8.37 14.33 18.00
N GLU A 123 -7.41 14.99 18.64
CA GLU A 123 -6.60 16.05 18.05
C GLU A 123 -5.69 15.50 16.93
N GLN A 124 -5.19 14.27 17.10
CA GLN A 124 -4.38 13.60 16.08
C GLN A 124 -5.25 13.17 14.91
N LEU A 125 -6.45 12.62 15.15
CA LEU A 125 -7.39 12.30 14.07
C LEU A 125 -7.77 13.55 13.27
N SER A 126 -8.05 14.67 13.94
CA SER A 126 -8.30 15.96 13.28
C SER A 126 -7.11 16.40 12.41
N ALA A 127 -5.89 16.29 12.91
CA ALA A 127 -4.69 16.60 12.13
C ALA A 127 -4.54 15.70 10.90
N LEU A 128 -4.79 14.39 11.02
CA LEU A 128 -4.76 13.45 9.89
C LEU A 128 -5.83 13.78 8.85
N CYS A 129 -7.05 14.15 9.28
CA CYS A 129 -8.12 14.59 8.38
C CYS A 129 -7.74 15.87 7.62
N LYS A 130 -7.12 16.85 8.30
CA LYS A 130 -6.62 18.07 7.65
C LYS A 130 -5.58 17.75 6.59
N GLU A 131 -4.68 16.82 6.88
CA GLU A 131 -3.64 16.41 5.94
C GLU A 131 -4.24 15.76 4.69
N ALA A 132 -5.15 14.80 4.89
CA ALA A 132 -5.88 14.16 3.79
C ALA A 132 -6.73 15.15 2.99
N ALA A 133 -7.39 16.11 3.65
CA ALA A 133 -8.19 17.14 3.02
C ALA A 133 -7.33 18.11 2.19
N SER A 134 -6.17 18.53 2.70
CA SER A 134 -5.24 19.39 1.97
C SER A 134 -4.74 18.75 0.67
N ALA A 135 -4.71 17.41 0.63
CA ALA A 135 -4.36 16.60 -0.54
C ALA A 135 -5.59 16.14 -1.37
N GLY A 136 -6.81 16.49 -0.97
CA GLY A 136 -8.05 16.15 -1.69
C GLY A 136 -8.48 14.68 -1.57
N HIS A 137 -8.05 13.96 -0.54
CA HIS A 137 -8.28 12.52 -0.40
C HIS A 137 -9.52 12.20 0.44
N VAL A 138 -10.68 12.24 -0.20
CA VAL A 138 -11.99 12.02 0.46
C VAL A 138 -12.09 10.64 1.12
N ASP A 139 -11.62 9.58 0.46
CA ASP A 139 -11.69 8.21 1.02
C ASP A 139 -10.87 8.07 2.31
N ALA A 140 -9.70 8.72 2.37
CA ALA A 140 -8.88 8.74 3.57
C ALA A 140 -9.56 9.50 4.71
N ILE A 141 -10.24 10.63 4.42
CA ILE A 141 -11.03 11.35 5.41
C ILE A 141 -12.15 10.45 5.94
N LEU A 142 -12.94 9.83 5.06
CA LEU A 142 -14.05 8.95 5.47
C LEU A 142 -13.57 7.77 6.32
N CYS A 143 -12.42 7.17 5.96
CA CYS A 143 -11.78 6.13 6.75
C CYS A 143 -11.45 6.59 8.18
N LEU A 144 -10.81 7.76 8.32
CA LEU A 144 -10.45 8.34 9.64
C LEU A 144 -11.68 8.68 10.48
N LEU A 145 -12.71 9.24 9.86
CA LEU A 145 -13.97 9.56 10.52
C LEU A 145 -14.68 8.30 11.03
N ASN A 146 -14.74 7.24 10.20
CA ASN A 146 -15.34 5.98 10.58
C ASN A 146 -14.56 5.30 11.73
N PHE A 147 -13.23 5.36 11.67
CA PHE A 147 -12.37 4.87 12.74
C PHE A 147 -12.63 5.61 14.06
N GLY A 148 -12.69 6.94 14.04
CA GLY A 148 -13.00 7.76 15.22
C GLY A 148 -14.37 7.46 15.84
N ARG A 149 -15.41 7.26 15.00
CA ARG A 149 -16.75 6.86 15.47
C ARG A 149 -16.76 5.49 16.13
N THR A 150 -16.05 4.53 15.53
CA THR A 150 -15.93 3.17 16.05
C THR A 150 -15.28 3.18 17.44
N LEU A 151 -14.25 4.01 17.63
CA LEU A 151 -13.63 4.21 18.95
C LEU A 151 -14.57 4.87 19.95
N GLY A 152 -15.28 5.94 19.56
CA GLY A 152 -16.24 6.62 20.44
C GLY A 152 -17.37 5.70 20.92
N SER A 153 -17.89 4.85 20.02
CA SER A 153 -18.89 3.85 20.36
C SER A 153 -18.35 2.74 21.27
N ALA A 154 -17.07 2.37 21.13
CA ALA A 154 -16.45 1.31 21.92
C ALA A 154 -16.03 1.77 23.33
N VAL A 155 -15.67 3.05 23.48
CA VAL A 155 -15.11 3.59 24.73
C VAL A 155 -16.14 4.38 25.56
N GLY A 156 -17.34 4.66 25.00
CA GLY A 156 -18.37 5.42 25.71
C GLY A 156 -17.98 6.88 25.99
N THR A 157 -16.98 7.40 25.27
CA THR A 157 -16.44 8.76 25.43
C THR A 157 -16.67 9.57 24.16
N GLY A 158 -17.04 10.85 24.31
CA GLY A 158 -17.50 11.81 23.29
C GLY A 158 -16.55 12.18 22.14
N CYS A 159 -15.71 11.27 21.66
CA CYS A 159 -14.85 11.46 20.49
C CYS A 159 -15.62 11.76 19.19
N CYS A 160 -16.92 11.41 19.13
CA CYS A 160 -17.78 11.77 18.01
C CYS A 160 -18.06 13.28 17.93
N GLU A 161 -18.12 14.00 19.06
CA GLU A 161 -18.60 15.39 19.10
C GLU A 161 -17.56 16.37 18.53
N VAL A 162 -16.29 16.23 18.92
CA VAL A 162 -15.18 17.08 18.44
C VAL A 162 -14.94 16.92 16.94
N VAL A 163 -15.09 15.70 16.42
CA VAL A 163 -14.94 15.43 14.99
C VAL A 163 -16.16 15.95 14.21
N GLN A 164 -17.37 15.87 14.79
CA GLN A 164 -18.58 16.43 14.20
C GLN A 164 -18.56 17.95 14.16
N GLU A 165 -18.17 18.61 15.25
CA GLU A 165 -18.09 20.08 15.35
C GLU A 165 -17.10 20.64 14.32
N TRP A 166 -15.93 20.01 14.17
CA TRP A 166 -14.97 20.40 13.14
C TRP A 166 -15.49 20.22 11.70
N LEU A 167 -16.22 19.13 11.41
CA LEU A 167 -16.81 18.91 10.08
C LEU A 167 -17.86 19.98 9.73
N VAL A 168 -18.62 20.43 10.72
CA VAL A 168 -19.59 21.52 10.59
C VAL A 168 -18.86 22.84 10.31
N GLU A 169 -17.78 23.13 11.04
CA GLU A 169 -16.98 24.35 10.83
C GLU A 169 -16.32 24.43 9.44
N GLN A 170 -15.93 23.30 8.85
CA GLN A 170 -15.28 23.26 7.53
C GLN A 170 -16.27 23.19 6.35
N GLY A 171 -17.58 23.21 6.61
CA GLY A 171 -18.60 23.14 5.56
C GLY A 171 -18.59 21.82 4.78
N CYS A 172 -18.03 20.74 5.35
CA CYS A 172 -18.08 19.43 4.73
C CYS A 172 -19.53 18.90 4.81
N PRO A 173 -20.20 18.61 3.68
CA PRO A 173 -21.52 18.01 3.72
C PRO A 173 -21.39 16.62 4.35
N MET A 174 -21.88 16.48 5.58
CA MET A 174 -22.00 15.19 6.22
C MET A 174 -22.81 14.29 5.29
N PRO A 175 -22.36 13.07 4.95
CA PRO A 175 -23.23 12.12 4.29
C PRO A 175 -24.36 11.82 5.27
N PHE A 176 -25.54 12.37 4.97
CA PHE A 176 -26.77 12.07 5.68
C PHE A 176 -27.03 10.58 5.54
N PHE A 177 -26.78 9.82 6.59
CA PHE A 177 -27.36 8.48 6.71
C PHE A 177 -28.52 8.60 7.69
N ALA A 178 -29.71 8.63 7.10
CA ALA A 178 -30.95 8.40 7.79
C ALA A 178 -30.83 7.12 8.61
N HIS A 179 -31.17 7.21 9.90
CA HIS A 179 -31.32 6.04 10.73
C HIS A 179 -32.51 5.25 10.17
N SER A 180 -32.30 3.96 9.91
CA SER A 180 -33.35 2.97 9.70
C SER A 180 -33.01 1.75 10.52
#